data_AF-A0A9W6T6S5-F1
#
_entry.id   AF-A0A9W6T6S5-F1
#
_cell.length_a   1.000
_cell.length_b   1.000
_cell.length_c   1.000
_cell.angle_alpha   90.00
_cell.angle_beta   90.00
_cell.angle_gamma   90.00
#
_symmetry.space_group_name_H-M   'P 1'
#
loop_
_entity.id
_entity.type
_entity.pdbx_description
1 polymer ?
#
loop_
_entity_poly.entity_id
_entity_poly.type
_entity_poly.pdbx_seq_one_letter_code
_entity_poly.pdbx_strand_id
1 'polypeptide(L)'
;MPYAWDFPAAQWKEIVLRSGGRERNVQLAEIGDLLPMNISSPQNGGSAMVDLNVFADGITQSLQISNYNPKTSMYQLKANQSATSVSASQDKFETITDDNYFRSIIFRFEGMGISLINRKGQELCYTTLRGVEMRYNESDILQNFSLKLKWLQVDNQLYPSIYPIIVYPTVVPKSSIEMNSHPVFSTAISKVKDDTHGVTYIKLANLLLQELSVEVDEDFLFALLDFSKIPGASWNQQTADNLWDENMQVPEPPAIRTSDDYYFEHFTIQPLQFNLSFTRTERLNADETSDANNALERQCHICFRP
;
A
#
# COMPACT_ATOMS: atom_id res chain seq x y z
N MET A 1 -38.23 -23.02 -7.73
CA MET A 1 -38.09 -22.71 -9.17
C MET A 1 -36.62 -22.85 -9.55
N PRO A 2 -36.26 -23.52 -10.65
CA PRO A 2 -34.90 -24.01 -10.93
C PRO A 2 -34.07 -23.12 -11.87
N TYR A 3 -34.32 -21.81 -11.94
CA TYR A 3 -33.60 -20.91 -12.86
C TYR A 3 -33.02 -19.70 -12.10
N ALA A 4 -31.71 -19.50 -12.22
CA ALA A 4 -31.04 -18.24 -11.91
C ALA A 4 -31.28 -17.27 -13.08
N TRP A 5 -31.67 -16.03 -12.78
CA TRP A 5 -31.87 -14.98 -13.78
C TRP A 5 -30.66 -14.08 -13.76
N ASP A 6 -29.87 -14.08 -14.84
CA ASP A 6 -28.72 -13.19 -14.96
C ASP A 6 -29.16 -11.86 -15.60
N PHE A 7 -28.72 -10.75 -15.02
CA PHE A 7 -28.92 -9.40 -15.58
C PHE A 7 -27.55 -8.77 -15.89
N PRO A 8 -26.97 -9.02 -17.08
CA PRO A 8 -25.62 -8.56 -17.41
C PRO A 8 -25.44 -7.04 -17.38
N ALA A 9 -26.53 -6.29 -17.59
CA ALA A 9 -26.55 -4.83 -17.60
C ALA A 9 -26.89 -4.19 -16.24
N ALA A 10 -26.98 -4.98 -15.17
CA ALA A 10 -27.21 -4.45 -13.84
C ALA A 10 -26.06 -3.53 -13.39
N GLN A 11 -26.39 -2.43 -12.70
CA GLN A 11 -25.41 -1.48 -12.19
C GLN A 11 -24.47 -2.12 -11.15
N TRP A 12 -25.01 -3.04 -10.34
CA TRP A 12 -24.26 -3.80 -9.36
C TRP A 12 -24.19 -5.27 -9.78
N LYS A 13 -22.98 -5.83 -9.75
CA LYS A 13 -22.73 -7.24 -10.06
C LYS A 13 -22.82 -8.06 -8.78
N GLU A 14 -24.04 -8.41 -8.39
CA GLU A 14 -24.33 -9.15 -7.16
C GLU A 14 -25.18 -10.39 -7.42
N ILE A 15 -24.98 -11.42 -6.59
CA ILE A 15 -25.86 -12.59 -6.50
C ILE A 15 -26.86 -12.34 -5.38
N VAL A 16 -28.15 -12.46 -5.69
CA VAL A 16 -29.22 -12.35 -4.70
C VAL A 16 -29.69 -13.75 -4.29
N LEU A 17 -29.40 -14.12 -3.04
CA LEU A 17 -29.87 -15.35 -2.42
C LEU A 17 -31.24 -15.11 -1.78
N ARG A 18 -32.28 -15.77 -2.29
CA ARG A 18 -33.65 -15.70 -1.74
C ARG A 18 -34.08 -17.04 -1.18
N SER A 19 -34.41 -17.08 0.11
CA SER A 19 -34.98 -18.27 0.74
C SER A 19 -35.85 -17.95 1.95
N GLY A 20 -37.00 -18.60 2.07
CA GLY A 20 -37.87 -18.50 3.26
C GLY A 20 -38.37 -17.08 3.59
N GLY A 21 -38.53 -16.21 2.58
CA GLY A 21 -38.90 -14.80 2.76
C GLY A 21 -37.74 -13.88 3.15
N ARG A 22 -36.51 -14.40 3.19
CA ARG A 22 -35.28 -13.63 3.41
C ARG A 22 -34.52 -13.48 2.11
N GLU A 23 -33.90 -12.32 1.96
CA GLU A 23 -33.05 -11.97 0.82
C GLU A 23 -31.69 -11.55 1.35
N ARG A 24 -30.65 -11.95 0.62
CA ARG A 24 -29.28 -11.51 0.87
C ARG A 24 -28.60 -11.24 -0.44
N ASN A 25 -27.98 -10.08 -0.52
CA ASN A 25 -27.16 -9.70 -1.63
C ASN A 25 -25.70 -10.06 -1.33
N VAL A 26 -25.02 -10.66 -2.30
CA VAL A 26 -23.63 -11.09 -2.20
C VAL A 26 -22.87 -10.51 -3.39
N GLN A 27 -21.86 -9.69 -3.12
CA GLN A 27 -20.99 -9.17 -4.17
C GLN A 27 -19.85 -10.17 -4.41
N LEU A 28 -19.70 -10.66 -5.64
CA LEU A 28 -18.62 -11.60 -5.97
C LEU A 28 -17.22 -10.95 -5.94
N ALA A 29 -17.17 -9.61 -5.99
CA ALA A 29 -15.93 -8.85 -5.82
C ALA A 29 -15.43 -8.87 -4.36
N GLU A 30 -16.28 -9.20 -3.38
CA GLU A 30 -15.91 -9.37 -1.99
C GLU A 30 -15.44 -10.81 -1.78
N ILE A 31 -14.17 -11.09 -2.09
CA ILE A 31 -13.54 -12.39 -1.83
C ILE A 31 -13.39 -12.55 -0.31
N GLY A 32 -13.62 -13.76 0.19
CA GLY A 32 -13.47 -14.11 1.60
C GLY A 32 -14.71 -14.77 2.21
N ASP A 33 -14.60 -15.08 3.49
CA ASP A 33 -15.73 -15.51 4.32
C ASP A 33 -16.70 -14.35 4.52
N LEU A 34 -17.96 -14.58 4.18
CA LEU A 34 -19.05 -13.65 4.42
C LEU A 34 -19.80 -14.05 5.68
N LEU A 35 -20.55 -13.11 6.26
CA LEU A 35 -21.40 -13.40 7.41
C LEU A 35 -22.29 -14.63 7.14
N PRO A 36 -22.52 -15.57 8.06
CA PRO A 36 -23.44 -16.67 7.78
C PRO A 36 -24.88 -16.19 7.58
N MET A 37 -25.65 -16.88 6.74
CA MET A 37 -27.06 -16.61 6.50
C MET A 37 -27.93 -17.68 7.16
N ASN A 38 -28.99 -17.27 7.84
CA ASN A 38 -29.99 -18.20 8.35
C ASN A 38 -31.14 -18.36 7.34
N ILE A 39 -31.31 -19.60 6.92
CA ILE A 39 -32.33 -20.08 6.00
C ILE A 39 -33.44 -20.77 6.80
N SER A 40 -34.66 -20.23 6.73
CA SER A 40 -35.86 -20.90 7.24
C SER A 40 -36.41 -21.85 6.19
N SER A 41 -36.57 -23.13 6.53
CA SER A 41 -37.27 -24.09 5.68
C SER A 41 -38.78 -23.94 5.85
N PRO A 42 -39.53 -23.56 4.79
CA PRO A 42 -40.98 -23.37 4.89
C PRO A 42 -41.75 -24.68 5.10
N GLN A 43 -41.16 -25.84 4.82
CA GLN A 43 -41.84 -27.14 4.91
C GLN A 43 -41.71 -27.82 6.27
N ASN A 44 -40.64 -27.55 7.04
CA ASN A 44 -40.34 -28.29 8.28
C ASN A 44 -40.18 -27.41 9.53
N GLY A 45 -40.39 -26.08 9.45
CA GLY A 45 -40.21 -25.17 10.59
C GLY A 45 -38.77 -25.10 11.14
N GLY A 46 -37.84 -25.83 10.53
CA GLY A 46 -36.43 -25.85 10.88
C GLY A 46 -35.71 -24.63 10.31
N SER A 47 -34.86 -24.03 11.14
CA SER A 47 -33.92 -22.99 10.76
C SER A 47 -32.56 -23.63 10.58
N ALA A 48 -31.97 -23.49 9.39
CA ALA A 48 -30.62 -23.96 9.08
C ALA A 48 -29.73 -22.73 8.84
N MET A 49 -28.54 -22.73 9.43
CA MET A 49 -27.56 -21.67 9.23
C MET A 49 -26.52 -22.13 8.22
N VAL A 50 -26.22 -21.26 7.27
CA VAL A 50 -25.43 -21.59 6.09
C VAL A 50 -24.29 -20.60 5.99
N ASP A 51 -23.09 -21.12 5.81
CA ASP A 51 -21.88 -20.34 5.63
C ASP A 51 -21.72 -19.97 4.15
N LEU A 52 -21.21 -18.77 3.90
CA LEU A 52 -21.06 -18.21 2.56
C LEU A 52 -19.61 -17.76 2.40
N ASN A 53 -18.90 -18.33 1.43
CA ASN A 53 -17.52 -17.96 1.13
C ASN A 53 -17.39 -17.70 -0.38
N VAL A 54 -16.77 -16.59 -0.75
CA VAL A 54 -16.42 -16.27 -2.14
C VAL A 54 -14.93 -16.50 -2.34
N PHE A 55 -14.59 -17.40 -3.27
CA PHE A 55 -13.20 -17.69 -3.64
C PHE A 55 -12.98 -17.50 -5.14
N ALA A 56 -11.73 -17.27 -5.53
CA ALA A 56 -11.32 -17.24 -6.93
C ALA A 56 -10.92 -18.65 -7.38
N ASP A 57 -11.50 -19.12 -8.49
CA ASP A 57 -11.12 -20.35 -9.18
C ASP A 57 -10.50 -19.98 -10.53
N GLY A 58 -9.23 -19.61 -10.49
CA GLY A 58 -8.53 -19.06 -11.65
C GLY A 58 -9.19 -17.76 -12.12
N ILE A 59 -9.81 -17.79 -13.31
CA ILE A 59 -10.43 -16.60 -13.92
C ILE A 59 -11.88 -16.37 -13.47
N THR A 60 -12.49 -17.33 -12.76
CA THR A 60 -13.88 -17.21 -12.30
C THR A 60 -13.93 -16.96 -10.80
N GLN A 61 -14.99 -16.28 -10.36
CA GLN A 61 -15.30 -16.08 -8.95
C GLN A 61 -16.47 -16.99 -8.59
N SER A 62 -16.32 -17.79 -7.54
CA SER A 62 -17.27 -18.81 -7.16
C SER A 62 -17.78 -18.57 -5.74
N LEU A 63 -19.11 -18.59 -5.56
CA LEU A 63 -19.76 -18.54 -4.25
C LEU A 63 -19.97 -19.97 -3.74
N GLN A 64 -19.25 -20.35 -2.68
CA GLN A 64 -19.48 -21.58 -1.94
C GLN A 64 -20.56 -21.37 -0.87
N ILE A 65 -21.55 -22.26 -0.86
CA ILE A 65 -22.62 -22.28 0.13
C ILE A 65 -22.49 -23.61 0.88
N SER A 66 -22.14 -23.57 2.17
CA SER A 66 -21.90 -24.76 2.98
C SER A 66 -22.63 -24.72 4.32
N ASN A 67 -22.74 -25.86 5.01
CA ASN A 67 -23.41 -25.88 6.31
C ASN A 67 -22.54 -25.19 7.37
N TYR A 68 -23.13 -24.30 8.17
CA TYR A 68 -22.37 -23.54 9.17
C TYR A 68 -21.77 -24.46 10.23
N ASN A 69 -20.47 -24.29 10.49
CA ASN A 69 -19.76 -24.99 11.55
C ASN A 69 -19.04 -23.99 12.46
N PRO A 70 -19.47 -23.83 13.72
CA PRO A 70 -18.91 -22.81 14.62
C PRO A 70 -17.44 -23.02 14.97
N LYS A 71 -16.86 -24.20 14.70
CA LYS A 71 -15.45 -24.49 14.98
C LYS A 71 -14.51 -24.03 13.86
N THR A 72 -15.01 -23.91 12.64
CA THR A 72 -14.19 -23.63 11.45
C THR A 72 -14.50 -22.25 10.86
N SER A 73 -15.70 -21.72 11.08
CA SER A 73 -16.09 -20.41 10.55
C SER A 73 -15.45 -19.26 11.32
N MET A 74 -15.01 -18.22 10.59
CA MET A 74 -14.44 -16.98 11.13
C MET A 74 -15.43 -16.13 11.95
N TYR A 75 -16.74 -16.37 11.78
CA TYR A 75 -17.83 -15.68 12.48
C TYR A 75 -18.49 -16.60 13.50
N GLN A 76 -18.44 -16.22 14.78
CA GLN A 76 -19.12 -16.94 15.86
C GLN A 76 -20.30 -16.13 16.41
N LEU A 77 -21.36 -16.84 16.82
CA LEU A 77 -22.49 -16.24 17.55
C LEU A 77 -22.07 -15.83 18.96
N LYS A 78 -22.43 -14.62 19.40
CA LYS A 78 -22.18 -14.19 20.80
C LYS A 78 -22.80 -15.19 21.79
N ALA A 79 -22.02 -15.57 22.81
CA ALA A 79 -22.25 -16.69 23.74
C ALA A 79 -23.57 -16.70 24.56
N ASN A 80 -24.47 -15.73 24.37
CA ASN A 80 -25.72 -15.60 25.13
C ASN A 80 -26.99 -15.56 24.25
N GLN A 81 -26.91 -15.97 22.98
CA GLN A 81 -28.06 -16.00 22.09
C GLN A 81 -28.22 -17.37 21.42
N SER A 82 -29.35 -18.02 21.70
CA SER A 82 -29.77 -19.25 21.04
C SER A 82 -30.09 -19.02 19.56
N ALA A 83 -29.73 -19.98 18.70
CA ALA A 83 -29.93 -19.98 17.25
C ALA A 83 -31.41 -19.88 16.79
N THR A 84 -32.37 -19.85 17.71
CA THR A 84 -33.81 -19.89 17.44
C THR A 84 -34.44 -18.51 17.18
N SER A 85 -33.72 -17.41 17.43
CA SER A 85 -34.25 -16.03 17.25
C SER A 85 -33.26 -15.13 16.50
N VAL A 86 -32.83 -15.58 15.33
CA VAL A 86 -31.85 -14.87 14.49
C VAL A 86 -32.57 -13.99 13.49
N SER A 87 -32.94 -12.79 13.94
CA SER A 87 -33.15 -11.64 13.06
C SER A 87 -31.78 -11.19 12.55
N ALA A 88 -31.67 -10.90 11.25
CA ALA A 88 -30.45 -10.64 10.49
C ALA A 88 -29.77 -9.28 10.82
N SER A 89 -29.55 -8.99 12.10
CA SER A 89 -28.72 -7.86 12.51
C SER A 89 -27.25 -8.28 12.50
N GLN A 90 -26.41 -7.58 11.74
CA GLN A 90 -24.94 -7.71 11.72
C GLN A 90 -24.30 -7.66 13.13
N ASP A 91 -24.97 -7.07 14.11
CA ASP A 91 -24.50 -6.87 15.50
C ASP A 91 -24.29 -8.12 16.37
N LYS A 92 -24.59 -9.32 15.86
CA LYS A 92 -24.65 -10.57 16.68
C LYS A 92 -23.54 -11.57 16.40
N PHE A 93 -22.72 -11.34 15.39
CA PHE A 93 -21.53 -12.13 15.11
C PHE A 93 -20.27 -11.35 15.50
N GLU A 94 -19.33 -12.04 16.14
CA GLU A 94 -17.99 -11.51 16.38
C GLU A 94 -17.02 -12.23 15.43
N THR A 95 -16.16 -11.45 14.77
CA THR A 95 -14.99 -11.99 14.09
C THR A 95 -14.02 -12.46 15.16
N ILE A 96 -13.40 -13.63 14.97
CA ILE A 96 -12.33 -14.09 15.85
C ILE A 96 -11.18 -13.06 15.74
N THR A 97 -11.00 -12.25 16.79
CA THR A 97 -9.82 -11.41 16.95
C THR A 97 -8.69 -12.31 17.39
N ASP A 98 -7.86 -12.71 16.42
CA ASP A 98 -6.76 -13.63 16.63
C ASP A 98 -5.59 -12.89 17.32
N ASP A 99 -5.76 -12.61 18.62
CA ASP A 99 -4.78 -11.88 19.46
C ASP A 99 -3.62 -12.79 19.92
N ASN A 100 -3.68 -14.09 19.61
CA ASN A 100 -2.64 -15.06 19.93
C ASN A 100 -1.54 -15.08 18.84
N TYR A 101 -0.66 -14.08 18.88
CA TYR A 101 0.54 -14.08 18.05
C TYR A 101 1.57 -15.08 18.60
N PHE A 102 1.93 -16.10 17.83
CA PHE A 102 3.02 -17.01 18.21
C PHE A 102 4.40 -16.44 17.86
N ARG A 103 4.48 -15.51 16.90
CA ARG A 103 5.73 -14.83 16.54
C ARG A 103 5.52 -13.32 16.48
N SER A 104 6.25 -12.59 17.30
CA SER A 104 6.27 -11.12 17.31
C SER A 104 7.71 -10.62 17.34
N ILE A 105 8.07 -9.81 16.36
CA ILE A 105 9.40 -9.21 16.21
C ILE A 105 9.20 -7.70 16.10
N ILE A 106 9.85 -6.96 16.99
CA ILE A 106 9.77 -5.50 17.03
C ILE A 106 11.19 -4.94 16.98
N PHE A 107 11.50 -4.20 15.93
CA PHE A 107 12.74 -3.43 15.82
C PHE A 107 12.44 -1.95 16.03
N ARG A 108 13.20 -1.31 16.92
CA ARG A 108 13.10 0.13 17.21
C ARG A 108 14.47 0.74 17.12
N PHE A 109 14.68 1.59 16.12
CA PHE A 109 15.87 2.40 15.98
C PHE A 109 15.51 3.85 16.32
N GLU A 110 16.21 4.41 17.32
CA GLU A 110 16.04 5.81 17.68
C GLU A 110 16.53 6.73 16.56
N GLY A 111 17.65 6.37 15.92
CA GLY A 111 18.16 7.05 14.74
C GLY A 111 19.06 6.17 13.87
N MET A 112 19.08 6.46 12.57
CA MET A 112 19.99 5.89 11.58
C MET A 112 20.52 7.02 10.70
N GLY A 113 21.81 6.96 10.39
CA GLY A 113 22.49 7.92 9.52
C GLY A 113 23.06 7.23 8.29
N ILE A 114 22.83 7.77 7.11
CA ILE A 114 23.37 7.26 5.85
C ILE A 114 24.08 8.41 5.15
N SER A 115 25.39 8.26 4.94
CA SER A 115 26.23 9.24 4.25
C SER A 115 26.48 8.79 2.80
N LEU A 116 26.26 9.69 1.85
CA LEU A 116 26.55 9.46 0.43
C LEU A 116 27.89 10.09 0.06
N ILE A 117 28.92 9.27 -0.16
CA ILE A 117 30.29 9.72 -0.44
C ILE A 117 30.64 9.45 -1.90
N ASN A 118 31.10 10.47 -2.62
CA ASN A 118 31.55 10.35 -4.01
C ASN A 118 32.95 9.72 -4.10
N ARG A 119 33.38 9.30 -5.29
CA ARG A 119 34.71 8.73 -5.55
C ARG A 119 35.87 9.65 -5.20
N LYS A 120 35.63 10.97 -5.19
CA LYS A 120 36.59 11.98 -4.76
C LYS A 120 36.75 12.06 -3.23
N GLY A 121 36.05 11.20 -2.46
CA GLY A 121 36.04 11.22 -1.00
C GLY A 121 35.23 12.37 -0.40
N GLN A 122 34.41 13.05 -1.21
CA GLN A 122 33.56 14.14 -0.76
C GLN A 122 32.17 13.61 -0.41
N GLU A 123 31.67 13.97 0.77
CA GLU A 123 30.30 13.70 1.19
C GLU A 123 29.34 14.64 0.44
N LEU A 124 28.37 14.05 -0.27
CA LEU A 124 27.37 14.77 -1.05
C LEU A 124 26.18 15.13 -0.18
N CYS A 125 25.63 14.14 0.52
CA CYS A 125 24.52 14.34 1.43
C CYS A 125 24.55 13.36 2.60
N TYR A 126 23.91 13.77 3.69
CA TYR A 126 23.73 12.96 4.88
C TYR A 126 22.24 12.79 5.18
N THR A 127 21.76 11.56 5.12
CA THR A 127 20.37 11.21 5.43
C THR A 127 20.26 10.82 6.90
N THR A 128 19.44 11.56 7.65
CA THR A 128 19.06 11.26 9.03
C THR A 128 17.64 10.69 9.08
N LEU A 129 17.51 9.45 9.54
CA LEU A 129 16.24 8.80 9.86
C LEU A 129 16.08 8.78 11.38
N ARG A 130 14.92 9.14 11.93
CA ARG A 130 14.65 8.98 13.37
C ARG A 130 13.35 8.24 13.65
N GLY A 131 13.37 7.48 14.73
CA GLY A 131 12.22 6.74 15.23
C GLY A 131 11.69 5.72 14.23
N VAL A 132 12.58 4.92 13.63
CA VAL A 132 12.19 3.79 12.79
C VAL A 132 11.66 2.69 13.69
N GLU A 133 10.41 2.31 13.48
CA GLU A 133 9.77 1.21 14.17
C GLU A 133 9.24 0.21 13.14
N MET A 134 9.77 -1.00 13.17
CA MET A 134 9.28 -2.13 12.39
C MET A 134 8.65 -3.13 13.33
N ARG A 135 7.44 -3.57 13.02
CA ARG A 135 6.73 -4.63 13.74
C ARG A 135 6.31 -5.69 12.76
N TYR A 136 6.67 -6.93 13.07
CA TYR A 136 6.19 -8.11 12.37
C TYR A 136 5.52 -9.01 13.39
N ASN A 137 4.23 -9.26 13.21
CA ASN A 137 3.45 -10.16 14.05
C ASN A 137 2.83 -11.24 13.17
N GLU A 138 2.81 -12.46 13.67
CA GLU A 138 2.21 -13.58 12.99
C GLU A 138 1.38 -14.40 13.97
N SER A 139 0.14 -14.67 13.57
CA SER A 139 -0.79 -15.57 14.20
C SER A 139 -1.07 -16.77 13.28
N ASP A 140 -1.98 -17.65 13.70
CA ASP A 140 -2.40 -18.79 12.89
C ASP A 140 -3.13 -18.33 11.62
N ILE A 141 -3.89 -17.23 11.73
CA ILE A 141 -4.71 -16.70 10.64
C ILE A 141 -4.03 -15.53 9.90
N LEU A 142 -3.30 -14.66 10.59
CA LEU A 142 -2.82 -13.38 10.05
C LEU A 142 -1.29 -13.22 10.10
N GLN A 143 -0.75 -12.52 9.11
CA GLN A 143 0.60 -11.97 9.08
C GLN A 143 0.53 -10.46 8.94
N ASN A 144 0.96 -9.77 9.99
CA ASN A 144 0.90 -8.31 10.09
C ASN A 144 2.33 -7.74 10.03
N PHE A 145 2.57 -6.85 9.08
CA PHE A 145 3.77 -6.06 8.97
C PHE A 145 3.43 -4.58 9.12
N SER A 146 4.18 -3.86 9.96
CA SER A 146 4.05 -2.41 10.09
C SER A 146 5.42 -1.77 10.14
N LEU A 147 5.60 -0.70 9.35
CA LEU A 147 6.79 0.12 9.34
C LEU A 147 6.37 1.58 9.56
N LYS A 148 6.94 2.20 10.59
CA LYS A 148 6.70 3.60 10.95
C LYS A 148 8.03 4.34 11.00
N LEU A 149 8.13 5.45 10.30
CA LEU A 149 9.28 6.35 10.30
C LEU A 149 8.79 7.72 10.78
N LYS A 150 9.32 8.17 11.91
CA LYS A 150 8.87 9.42 12.54
C LYS A 150 9.46 10.66 11.91
N TRP A 151 10.72 10.59 11.48
CA TRP A 151 11.43 11.73 10.89
C TRP A 151 12.36 11.26 9.78
N LEU A 152 12.39 12.02 8.69
CA LEU A 152 13.31 11.88 7.57
C LEU A 152 13.90 13.26 7.29
N GLN A 153 15.21 13.33 7.17
CA GLN A 153 15.90 14.55 6.77
C GLN A 153 17.11 14.19 5.91
N VAL A 154 17.32 14.92 4.83
CA VAL A 154 18.49 14.77 3.97
C VAL A 154 19.20 16.11 3.93
N ASP A 155 20.42 16.17 4.43
CA ASP A 155 21.24 17.39 4.49
C ASP A 155 22.19 17.45 3.31
N ASN A 156 22.35 18.62 2.70
CA ASN A 156 23.37 18.87 1.68
C ASN A 156 24.72 19.11 2.36
N GLN A 157 25.72 18.27 2.05
CA GLN A 157 27.06 18.36 2.63
C GLN A 157 28.05 19.08 1.70
N LEU A 158 27.60 19.54 0.53
CA LEU A 158 28.42 20.33 -0.39
C LEU A 158 28.62 21.75 0.14
N TYR A 159 29.82 22.29 -0.08
CA TYR A 159 30.17 23.66 0.28
C TYR A 159 30.68 24.42 -0.95
N PRO A 160 30.19 25.65 -1.22
CA PRO A 160 29.03 26.31 -0.60
C PRO A 160 27.71 25.74 -1.12
N SER A 161 26.73 25.51 -0.23
CA SER A 161 25.38 25.07 -0.60
C SER A 161 24.38 26.22 -0.37
N ILE A 162 23.43 26.39 -1.30
CA ILE A 162 22.32 27.35 -1.16
C ILE A 162 21.28 26.78 -0.18
N TYR A 163 20.99 25.48 -0.31
CA TYR A 163 20.02 24.76 0.52
C TYR A 163 20.74 23.74 1.41
N PRO A 164 20.96 24.04 2.70
CA PRO A 164 21.64 23.12 3.61
C PRO A 164 20.83 21.84 3.89
N ILE A 165 19.51 21.88 3.70
CA ILE A 165 18.60 20.74 3.87
C ILE A 165 17.90 20.51 2.54
N ILE A 166 18.03 19.31 2.00
CA ILE A 166 17.48 18.92 0.70
C ILE A 166 16.08 18.37 0.87
N VAL A 167 15.85 17.50 1.85
CA VAL A 167 14.53 16.89 2.07
C VAL A 167 14.19 16.98 3.53
N TYR A 168 12.97 17.44 3.84
CA TYR A 168 12.42 17.46 5.19
C TYR A 168 10.88 17.47 5.14
N PRO A 169 10.19 16.99 6.17
CA PRO A 169 8.74 17.10 6.24
C PRO A 169 8.31 18.55 6.41
N THR A 170 7.35 18.99 5.61
CA THR A 170 6.86 20.38 5.60
C THR A 170 6.21 20.74 6.94
N VAL A 171 5.44 19.80 7.51
CA VAL A 171 4.86 19.95 8.85
C VAL A 171 5.89 19.46 9.86
N VAL A 172 6.72 20.38 10.34
CA VAL A 172 7.70 20.08 11.40
C VAL A 172 6.95 19.92 12.72
N PRO A 173 6.91 18.72 13.32
CA PRO A 173 6.28 18.52 14.62
C PRO A 173 7.08 19.31 15.67
N LYS A 174 6.38 20.10 16.49
CA LYS A 174 7.00 21.00 17.48
C LYS A 174 7.38 20.28 18.77
N SER A 175 6.95 19.03 18.92
CA SER A 175 7.19 18.20 20.11
C SER A 175 7.41 16.72 19.76
N SER A 176 8.15 16.00 20.61
CA SER A 176 8.32 14.55 20.51
C SER A 176 7.00 13.77 20.61
N ILE A 177 5.98 14.36 21.23
CA ILE A 177 4.62 13.79 21.31
C ILE A 177 3.92 13.89 19.95
N GLU A 178 4.01 15.05 19.27
CA GLU A 178 3.44 15.26 17.92
C GLU A 178 4.15 14.40 16.87
N MET A 179 5.45 14.17 17.04
CA MET A 179 6.23 13.30 16.15
C MET A 179 5.80 11.82 16.24
N ASN A 180 5.13 11.40 17.33
CA ASN A 180 4.51 10.07 17.42
C ASN A 180 3.13 10.00 16.76
N SER A 181 2.37 11.11 16.78
CA SER A 181 1.04 11.18 16.18
C SER A 181 1.08 11.37 14.66
N HIS A 182 2.11 12.06 14.17
CA HIS A 182 2.29 12.39 12.76
C HIS A 182 3.63 11.85 12.25
N PRO A 183 3.76 10.54 12.00
CA PRO A 183 4.96 9.98 11.37
C PRO A 183 5.10 10.46 9.93
N VAL A 184 6.31 10.79 9.48
CA VAL A 184 6.59 11.13 8.07
C VAL A 184 6.15 10.01 7.14
N PHE A 185 6.41 8.76 7.50
CA PHE A 185 5.98 7.60 6.73
C PHE A 185 5.42 6.52 7.65
N SER A 186 4.31 5.92 7.26
CA SER A 186 3.70 4.80 7.98
C SER A 186 3.05 3.86 6.99
N THR A 187 3.42 2.59 7.06
CA THR A 187 2.75 1.53 6.31
C THR A 187 2.35 0.39 7.24
N ALA A 188 1.20 -0.21 6.94
CA ALA A 188 0.70 -1.38 7.64
C ALA A 188 0.07 -2.31 6.60
N ILE A 189 0.55 -3.56 6.57
CA ILE A 189 0.10 -4.62 5.67
C ILE A 189 -0.32 -5.80 6.53
N SER A 190 -1.53 -6.31 6.33
CA SER A 190 -2.09 -7.48 7.00
C SER A 190 -2.48 -8.49 5.94
N LYS A 191 -1.72 -9.58 5.84
CA LYS A 191 -1.98 -10.70 4.94
C LYS A 191 -2.69 -11.82 5.71
N VAL A 192 -3.71 -12.42 5.11
CA VAL A 192 -4.33 -13.64 5.62
C VAL A 192 -3.50 -14.84 5.12
N LYS A 193 -3.19 -15.79 6.01
CA LYS A 193 -2.38 -16.98 5.71
C LYS A 193 -3.15 -18.10 4.99
N ASP A 194 -4.44 -17.91 4.80
CA ASP A 194 -5.31 -18.87 4.15
C ASP A 194 -5.24 -18.75 2.62
N ASP A 195 -4.67 -19.78 1.99
CA ASP A 195 -4.54 -19.87 0.53
C ASP A 195 -5.78 -20.53 -0.12
N THR A 196 -6.82 -20.88 0.64
CA THR A 196 -8.04 -21.52 0.10
C THR A 196 -8.81 -20.66 -0.91
N HIS A 197 -8.62 -19.34 -0.85
CA HIS A 197 -9.34 -18.39 -1.69
C HIS A 197 -8.76 -18.26 -3.12
N GLY A 198 -7.69 -18.98 -3.45
CA GLY A 198 -7.07 -18.99 -4.78
C GLY A 198 -6.28 -17.72 -5.14
N VAL A 199 -6.17 -16.76 -4.22
CA VAL A 199 -5.47 -15.48 -4.37
C VAL A 199 -4.69 -15.16 -3.10
N THR A 200 -3.66 -14.32 -3.21
CA THR A 200 -3.01 -13.76 -2.02
C THR A 200 -3.93 -12.72 -1.39
N TYR A 201 -4.53 -13.09 -0.26
CA TYR A 201 -5.50 -12.26 0.45
C TYR A 201 -4.81 -11.23 1.35
N ILE A 202 -4.93 -9.95 1.01
CA ILE A 202 -4.47 -8.81 1.80
C ILE A 202 -5.69 -8.13 2.43
N LYS A 203 -5.86 -8.33 3.74
CA LYS A 203 -6.95 -7.76 4.53
C LYS A 203 -6.85 -6.24 4.64
N LEU A 204 -5.66 -5.74 4.89
CA LEU A 204 -5.41 -4.31 5.07
C LEU A 204 -4.07 -3.94 4.48
N ALA A 205 -4.03 -2.94 3.62
CA ALA A 205 -2.82 -2.32 3.13
C ALA A 205 -2.99 -0.80 3.17
N ASN A 206 -2.32 -0.18 4.13
CA ASN A 206 -2.33 1.25 4.34
C ASN A 206 -0.95 1.83 4.07
N LEU A 207 -0.92 2.92 3.32
CA LEU A 207 0.29 3.68 3.01
C LEU A 207 0.05 5.16 3.32
N LEU A 208 0.83 5.69 4.25
CA LEU A 208 0.85 7.09 4.64
C LEU A 208 2.25 7.63 4.39
N LEU A 209 2.32 8.71 3.62
CA LEU A 209 3.51 9.52 3.46
C LEU A 209 3.09 10.98 3.57
N GLN A 210 3.72 11.71 4.50
CA GLN A 210 3.38 13.10 4.77
C GLN A 210 3.90 14.05 3.70
N GLU A 211 3.43 15.28 3.77
CA GLU A 211 3.93 16.36 2.95
C GLU A 211 5.43 16.58 3.17
N LEU A 212 6.19 16.54 2.07
CA LEU A 212 7.64 16.67 2.06
C LEU A 212 8.05 17.89 1.23
N SER A 213 8.95 18.70 1.77
CA SER A 213 9.66 19.73 1.02
C SER A 213 10.97 19.17 0.49
N VAL A 214 11.24 19.46 -0.78
CA VAL A 214 12.44 19.07 -1.49
C VAL A 214 13.06 20.32 -2.10
N GLU A 215 14.22 20.74 -1.59
CA GLU A 215 14.93 21.95 -1.99
C GLU A 215 16.29 21.58 -2.56
N VAL A 216 16.54 21.92 -3.82
CA VAL A 216 17.73 21.46 -4.55
C VAL A 216 18.38 22.62 -5.28
N ASP A 217 19.71 22.67 -5.27
CA ASP A 217 20.50 23.57 -6.10
C ASP A 217 21.15 22.84 -7.28
N GLU A 218 21.53 23.61 -8.30
CA GLU A 218 22.18 23.11 -9.52
C GLU A 218 23.50 22.36 -9.22
N ASP A 219 24.31 22.86 -8.28
CA ASP A 219 25.58 22.23 -7.92
C ASP A 219 25.39 20.83 -7.30
N PHE A 220 24.38 20.65 -6.43
CA PHE A 220 24.04 19.34 -5.89
C PHE A 220 23.54 18.37 -6.97
N LEU A 221 22.71 18.83 -7.91
CA LEU A 221 22.28 17.99 -9.04
C LEU A 221 23.45 17.54 -9.89
N PHE A 222 24.38 18.44 -10.22
CA PHE A 222 25.58 18.06 -10.97
C PHE A 222 26.44 17.06 -10.21
N ALA A 223 26.59 17.24 -8.89
CA ALA A 223 27.34 16.31 -8.06
C ALA A 223 26.67 14.91 -8.01
N LEU A 224 25.34 14.85 -7.93
CA LEU A 224 24.57 13.59 -8.03
C LEU A 224 24.66 12.95 -9.42
N LEU A 225 24.61 13.74 -10.49
CA LEU A 225 24.79 13.26 -11.86
C LEU A 225 26.19 12.70 -12.08
N ASP A 226 27.22 13.33 -11.51
CA ASP A 226 28.57 12.79 -11.57
C ASP A 226 28.73 11.54 -10.72
N PHE A 227 28.02 11.47 -9.58
CA PHE A 227 27.97 10.26 -8.75
C PHE A 227 27.31 9.08 -9.47
N SER A 228 26.23 9.31 -10.23
CA SER A 228 25.50 8.27 -10.96
C SER A 228 26.28 7.65 -12.12
N LYS A 229 27.35 8.31 -12.62
CA LYS A 229 28.25 7.80 -13.67
C LYS A 229 29.19 6.69 -13.17
N ILE A 230 28.64 5.62 -12.60
CA ILE A 230 29.36 4.43 -12.12
C ILE A 230 29.86 3.57 -13.30
N PRO A 231 31.20 3.32 -13.43
CA PRO A 231 31.75 2.46 -14.46
C PRO A 231 31.14 1.08 -14.38
N GLY A 232 30.51 0.62 -15.46
CA GLY A 232 29.85 -0.67 -15.52
C GLY A 232 28.39 -0.70 -15.02
N ALA A 233 27.81 0.43 -14.62
CA ALA A 233 26.36 0.49 -14.39
C ALA A 233 25.60 0.31 -15.71
N SER A 234 24.53 -0.49 -15.68
CA SER A 234 23.71 -0.80 -16.87
C SER A 234 23.11 0.45 -17.51
N TRP A 235 22.78 1.48 -16.73
CA TRP A 235 22.26 2.75 -17.24
C TRP A 235 23.32 3.65 -17.91
N ASN A 236 24.61 3.31 -17.79
CA ASN A 236 25.70 3.99 -18.49
C ASN A 236 26.10 3.28 -19.79
N GLN A 237 25.51 2.13 -20.11
CA GLN A 237 25.68 1.52 -21.42
C GLN A 237 24.92 2.36 -22.44
N GLN A 238 25.65 2.89 -23.43
CA GLN A 238 25.03 3.38 -24.66
C GLN A 238 24.45 2.18 -25.39
N THR A 239 23.18 1.85 -25.11
CA THR A 239 22.42 0.94 -25.95
C THR A 239 22.36 1.57 -27.34
N ALA A 240 22.73 0.82 -28.37
CA ALA A 240 22.53 1.28 -29.74
C ALA A 240 21.04 1.61 -29.91
N ASP A 241 20.75 2.81 -30.39
CA ASP A 241 19.41 3.39 -30.52
C ASP A 241 18.66 2.75 -31.72
N ASN A 242 18.58 1.42 -31.73
CA ASN A 242 17.72 0.69 -32.65
C ASN A 242 16.31 0.76 -32.09
N LEU A 243 15.55 1.74 -32.57
CA LEU A 243 14.15 1.96 -32.22
C LEU A 243 13.25 0.73 -32.48
N TRP A 244 13.70 -0.20 -33.32
CA TRP A 244 13.01 -1.42 -33.68
C TRP A 244 14.03 -2.48 -34.15
N ASP A 245 13.76 -3.75 -33.82
CA ASP A 245 14.47 -4.90 -34.38
C ASP A 245 13.72 -5.36 -35.64
N GLU A 246 14.42 -5.57 -36.76
CA GLU A 246 13.84 -6.13 -37.99
C GLU A 246 13.18 -7.51 -37.76
N ASN A 247 13.56 -8.20 -36.67
CA ASN A 247 13.02 -9.50 -36.27
C ASN A 247 12.06 -9.45 -35.06
N MET A 248 11.48 -8.28 -34.73
CA MET A 248 10.57 -8.17 -33.59
C MET A 248 9.27 -8.96 -33.83
N GLN A 249 9.24 -10.21 -33.37
CA GLN A 249 7.99 -10.96 -33.23
C GLN A 249 7.20 -10.33 -32.10
N VAL A 250 5.92 -10.00 -32.35
CA VAL A 250 5.01 -9.59 -31.28
C VAL A 250 4.96 -10.74 -30.27
N PRO A 251 5.43 -10.56 -29.03
CA PRO A 251 5.35 -11.62 -28.04
C PRO A 251 3.87 -11.91 -27.81
N GLU A 252 3.47 -13.17 -28.00
CA GLU A 252 2.14 -13.60 -27.59
C GLU A 252 2.00 -13.34 -26.09
N PRO A 253 0.86 -12.81 -25.64
CA PRO A 253 0.64 -12.58 -24.22
C PRO A 253 0.88 -13.90 -23.50
N PRO A 254 1.81 -13.95 -22.51
CA PRO A 254 2.04 -15.17 -21.76
C PRO A 254 0.70 -15.63 -21.20
N ALA A 255 0.43 -16.95 -21.27
CA ALA A 255 -0.75 -17.52 -20.63
C ALA A 255 -0.82 -16.95 -19.20
N ILE A 256 -1.89 -16.20 -18.91
CA ILE A 256 -2.06 -15.43 -17.68
C ILE A 256 -1.83 -16.40 -16.52
N ARG A 257 -0.69 -16.28 -15.85
CA ARG A 257 -0.35 -17.09 -14.68
C ARG A 257 -1.14 -16.51 -13.52
N THR A 258 -2.31 -17.08 -13.26
CA THR A 258 -3.28 -16.63 -12.25
C THR A 258 -2.86 -16.97 -10.80
N SER A 259 -1.70 -17.61 -10.59
CA SER A 259 -1.28 -18.06 -9.26
C SER A 259 -0.83 -16.94 -8.32
N ASP A 260 -0.59 -15.73 -8.85
CA ASP A 260 0.06 -14.64 -8.12
C ASP A 260 -0.83 -13.39 -8.02
N ASP A 261 -2.15 -13.56 -8.18
CA ASP A 261 -3.09 -12.44 -8.06
C ASP A 261 -3.25 -12.02 -6.59
N TYR A 262 -3.26 -10.70 -6.37
CA TYR A 262 -3.44 -10.09 -5.05
C TYR A 262 -4.85 -9.54 -4.91
N TYR A 263 -5.54 -9.97 -3.86
CA TYR A 263 -6.82 -9.39 -3.47
C TYR A 263 -6.63 -8.44 -2.29
N PHE A 264 -7.17 -7.24 -2.39
CA PHE A 264 -7.13 -6.25 -1.31
C PHE A 264 -8.54 -5.98 -0.80
N GLU A 265 -8.82 -6.34 0.44
CA GLU A 265 -10.10 -6.01 1.09
C GLU A 265 -10.15 -4.51 1.42
N HIS A 266 -9.07 -3.98 2.03
CA HIS A 266 -8.91 -2.56 2.29
C HIS A 266 -7.54 -2.10 1.80
N PHE A 267 -7.54 -1.25 0.77
CA PHE A 267 -6.34 -0.58 0.27
C PHE A 267 -6.51 0.93 0.38
N THR A 268 -5.66 1.57 1.17
CA THR A 268 -5.66 3.04 1.28
C THR A 268 -4.27 3.62 1.08
N ILE A 269 -4.18 4.53 0.13
CA ILE A 269 -3.04 5.43 -0.01
C ILE A 269 -3.52 6.80 0.46
N GLN A 270 -2.86 7.35 1.47
CA GLN A 270 -3.18 8.69 1.93
C GLN A 270 -2.65 9.72 0.93
N PRO A 271 -3.36 10.86 0.74
CA PRO A 271 -2.90 11.91 -0.14
C PRO A 271 -1.49 12.36 0.20
N LEU A 272 -0.66 12.45 -0.83
CA LEU A 272 0.74 12.83 -0.76
C LEU A 272 0.91 14.21 -1.40
N GLN A 273 1.74 15.07 -0.81
CA GLN A 273 2.06 16.39 -1.35
C GLN A 273 3.57 16.62 -1.28
N PHE A 274 4.14 17.14 -2.36
CA PHE A 274 5.56 17.51 -2.43
C PHE A 274 5.68 18.99 -2.78
N ASN A 275 6.52 19.71 -2.03
CA ASN A 275 6.90 21.09 -2.36
C ASN A 275 8.32 21.06 -2.93
N LEU A 276 8.44 21.30 -4.22
CA LEU A 276 9.73 21.30 -4.92
C LEU A 276 10.23 22.74 -5.08
N SER A 277 11.45 23.01 -4.64
CA SER A 277 12.16 24.28 -4.82
C SER A 277 13.48 24.00 -5.53
N PHE A 278 13.76 24.76 -6.58
CA PHE A 278 15.01 24.63 -7.33
C PHE A 278 15.65 25.99 -7.53
N THR A 279 16.95 26.09 -7.26
CA THR A 279 17.73 27.32 -7.50
C THR A 279 18.92 27.02 -8.40
N ARG A 280 19.04 27.83 -9.45
CA ARG A 280 20.19 27.85 -10.34
C ARG A 280 21.35 28.57 -9.63
N THR A 281 22.55 27.98 -9.63
CA THR A 281 23.72 28.68 -9.10
C THR A 281 24.29 29.60 -10.18
N GLU A 282 24.11 30.91 -10.00
CA GLU A 282 24.82 31.93 -10.77
C GLU A 282 26.30 31.85 -10.41
N ARG A 283 27.05 30.98 -11.09
CA ARG A 283 28.50 31.10 -11.10
C ARG A 283 28.80 32.42 -11.79
N LEU A 284 29.20 33.43 -11.01
CA LEU A 284 30.07 34.48 -11.52
C LEU A 284 31.33 33.77 -11.98
N ASN A 285 31.30 33.24 -13.21
CA ASN A 285 32.49 32.83 -13.91
C ASN A 285 33.37 34.07 -13.92
N ALA A 286 34.41 34.08 -13.10
CA ALA A 286 35.41 35.13 -13.09
C ALA A 286 36.26 35.15 -14.39
N ASP A 287 35.77 34.52 -15.47
CA ASP A 287 36.41 34.45 -16.78
C ASP A 287 35.45 34.71 -17.97
N GLU A 288 34.19 35.14 -17.78
CA GLU A 288 33.36 35.59 -18.91
C GLU A 288 32.65 36.92 -18.60
N THR A 289 33.36 38.02 -18.87
CA THR A 289 32.72 39.31 -19.17
C THR A 289 31.95 39.23 -20.49
N SER A 290 30.66 38.92 -20.42
CA SER A 290 29.64 39.51 -21.31
C SER A 290 28.22 39.15 -20.86
N ASP A 291 27.41 40.20 -20.70
CA ASP A 291 25.95 40.22 -20.69
C ASP A 291 25.23 39.85 -19.38
N ALA A 292 25.45 40.70 -18.38
CA ALA A 292 24.44 41.00 -17.38
C ALA A 292 23.20 41.60 -18.07
N ASN A 293 22.10 40.86 -18.15
CA ASN A 293 20.71 41.35 -18.14
C ASN A 293 19.72 40.18 -18.30
N ASN A 294 19.39 39.49 -17.21
CA ASN A 294 18.03 39.00 -16.92
C ASN A 294 18.03 38.13 -15.65
N ALA A 295 18.10 38.77 -14.48
CA ALA A 295 17.71 38.14 -13.23
C ALA A 295 16.19 38.32 -13.06
N LEU A 296 15.42 37.28 -13.38
CA LEU A 296 14.06 37.12 -12.92
C LEU A 296 14.04 35.90 -12.00
N GLU A 297 13.93 36.15 -10.69
CA GLU A 297 13.53 35.13 -9.71
C GLU A 297 12.23 34.49 -10.19
N ARG A 298 12.30 33.22 -10.61
CA ARG A 298 11.12 32.40 -10.85
C ARG A 298 11.03 31.37 -9.74
N GLN A 299 10.29 31.72 -8.69
CA GLN A 299 9.75 30.72 -7.78
C GLN A 299 8.75 29.86 -8.57
N CYS A 300 9.20 28.67 -9.00
CA CYS A 300 8.30 27.65 -9.53
C CYS A 300 7.76 26.82 -8.37
N HIS A 301 6.60 27.21 -7.84
CA HIS A 301 5.81 26.32 -6.99
C HIS A 301 5.09 25.29 -7.87
N ILE A 302 5.65 24.08 -7.96
CA ILE A 302 4.96 22.94 -8.56
C ILE A 302 4.27 22.18 -7.43
N CYS A 303 2.96 22.35 -7.31
CA CYS A 303 2.12 21.60 -6.38
C CYS A 303 1.54 20.39 -7.13
N PHE A 304 2.01 19.19 -6.82
CA PHE A 304 1.32 17.97 -7.21
C PHE A 304 0.26 17.67 -6.15
N ARG A 305 -1.02 17.84 -6.50
CA ARG A 305 -2.15 17.22 -5.80
C ARG A 305 -2.65 16.05 -6.65
N PRO A 306 -2.81 14.84 -6.08
CA PRO A 306 -3.55 13.77 -6.74
C PRO A 306 -5.01 14.15 -6.96
#